data_AF-A0A9W7C2Q3-F1
#
_entry.id   AF-A0A9W7C2Q3-F1
#
_cell.length_a   1.000
_cell.length_b   1.000
_cell.length_c   1.000
_cell.angle_alpha   90.00
_cell.angle_beta   90.00
_cell.angle_gamma   90.00
#
_symmetry.space_group_name_H-M   'P 1'
#
loop_
_entity.id
_entity.type
_entity.pdbx_description
1 polymer ?
#
loop_
_entity_poly.entity_id
_entity_poly.type
_entity_poly.pdbx_seq_one_letter_code
_entity_poly.pdbx_strand_id
1 'polypeptide(L)'
;MLLLTVSSRGLRFSARSTRLHPTLTPLRLSSTSVGSSKDEQTQATQSTQNSETLAAVNKAIADLEKKRTTISRELERVREDKNAKDQAELILGSLYMIPEDPDMYVIDVMDYATGENVQIRLPEPKTKKNGRGEGGREGAKAFAEARFKQSKKGKRGEGVLEDLLKKIDRSIGVVKGVVGEEDEVIVKGRVEKACNGLVKVKWGGESGGEEGRKKGKKPHIAAAEKVDQGQNYRKYTFPLEAPVEEATHTILVGRNRRQNENLSFRAGKNGDIWMHARGAPGAHVVVKARNRRIAWKEGVEGEWRDALQFAANLAAFYSDLRTERRAEITLAEPKHVVKPRGAPLGAVKLREEVGMILGDPFQVPDECRAAREGGGGGGEEFGFSNLKKKRK
;
A
#
# COMPACT_ATOMS: atom_id res chain seq x y z
N MET A 1 -39.81 10.65 60.47
CA MET A 1 -40.05 9.45 61.30
C MET A 1 -38.90 8.49 61.05
N LEU A 2 -38.13 8.20 62.11
CA LEU A 2 -36.99 7.26 62.27
C LEU A 2 -35.73 7.48 61.38
N LEU A 3 -34.62 8.08 61.84
CA LEU A 3 -33.64 7.79 62.93
C LEU A 3 -32.54 6.76 62.57
N LEU A 4 -31.29 7.16 62.91
CA LEU A 4 -30.13 6.40 63.41
C LEU A 4 -28.85 6.61 62.56
N THR A 5 -27.65 6.88 63.08
CA THR A 5 -27.14 7.49 64.32
C THR A 5 -25.64 7.73 64.15
N VAL A 6 -25.16 8.74 64.87
CA VAL A 6 -23.80 9.21 65.18
C VAL A 6 -22.80 8.11 65.59
N SER A 7 -21.50 8.28 65.28
CA SER A 7 -20.45 8.03 66.28
C SER A 7 -19.14 8.79 66.01
N SER A 8 -18.87 9.72 66.91
CA SER A 8 -17.64 10.47 67.17
C SER A 8 -16.52 9.61 67.78
N ARG A 9 -15.25 10.01 67.59
CA ARG A 9 -14.27 10.18 68.70
C ARG A 9 -12.97 10.78 68.17
N GLY A 10 -12.59 11.94 68.71
CA GLY A 10 -11.24 12.48 68.65
C GLY A 10 -10.40 12.00 69.82
N LEU A 11 -9.09 12.24 69.74
CA LEU A 11 -8.18 12.33 70.88
C LEU A 11 -6.98 13.23 70.53
N ARG A 12 -6.74 14.21 71.41
CA ARG A 12 -5.62 15.16 71.45
C ARG A 12 -4.61 14.74 72.52
N PHE A 13 -3.48 15.44 72.53
CA PHE A 13 -2.36 15.50 73.51
C PHE A 13 -1.32 14.38 73.37
N SER A 14 -0.01 14.62 73.51
CA SER A 14 0.68 15.58 74.38
C SER A 14 2.05 15.97 73.81
N ALA A 15 2.42 17.25 73.99
CA ALA A 15 3.80 17.70 73.91
C ALA A 15 4.57 17.24 75.18
N ARG A 16 5.86 16.90 75.03
CA ARG A 16 6.85 17.02 76.11
C ARG A 16 8.19 17.44 75.52
N SER A 17 8.63 18.59 76.01
CA SER A 17 9.95 19.19 75.83
C SER A 17 10.87 18.67 76.94
N THR A 18 12.09 18.28 76.60
CA THR A 18 13.25 18.35 77.50
C THR A 18 14.50 18.59 76.68
N ARG A 19 15.19 19.70 76.98
CA ARG A 19 16.52 20.11 76.50
C ARG A 19 17.59 19.20 77.10
N LEU A 20 18.73 19.02 76.41
CA LEU A 20 20.09 19.12 76.97
C LEU A 20 21.08 19.42 75.82
N HIS A 21 22.08 20.27 76.12
CA HIS A 21 23.15 20.78 75.23
C HIS A 21 24.39 19.81 75.19
N PRO A 22 25.61 20.24 74.78
CA PRO A 22 26.21 20.08 73.45
C PRO A 22 27.55 19.28 73.49
N THR A 23 28.31 19.31 72.38
CA THR A 23 29.73 18.90 72.20
C THR A 23 30.00 17.42 71.88
N LEU A 24 30.41 17.14 70.65
CA LEU A 24 31.82 16.88 70.29
C LEU A 24 31.96 16.74 68.75
N THR A 25 33.09 17.25 68.28
CA THR A 25 33.53 17.48 66.89
C THR A 25 34.04 16.18 66.21
N PRO A 26 34.50 16.20 64.94
CA PRO A 26 34.00 15.33 63.87
C PRO A 26 34.83 14.06 63.65
N LEU A 27 34.22 13.02 63.07
CA LEU A 27 34.94 11.97 62.35
C LEU A 27 34.54 11.99 60.88
N ARG A 28 35.50 12.44 60.08
CA ARG A 28 35.52 12.42 58.64
C ARG A 28 35.68 10.96 58.20
N LEU A 29 34.60 10.34 57.75
CA LEU A 29 34.66 9.17 56.87
C LEU A 29 34.12 9.58 55.52
N SER A 30 35.07 9.80 54.61
CA SER A 30 34.85 9.90 53.18
C SER A 30 34.28 8.56 52.68
N SER A 31 32.97 8.47 52.52
CA SER A 31 32.36 7.53 51.58
C SER A 31 32.04 8.31 50.31
N THR A 32 32.85 8.08 49.29
CA THR A 32 32.64 8.46 47.90
C THR A 32 31.22 8.10 47.44
N SER A 33 30.33 9.09 47.42
CA SER A 33 29.09 9.06 46.63
C SER A 33 29.45 9.42 45.18
N VAL A 34 30.03 8.47 44.46
CA VAL A 34 30.20 8.54 43.00
C VAL A 34 29.24 7.52 42.42
N GLY A 35 27.98 7.92 42.22
CA GLY A 35 26.94 7.04 41.65
C GLY A 35 25.68 7.76 41.21
N SER A 36 25.22 8.80 41.92
CA SER A 36 23.87 9.34 41.71
C SER A 36 23.67 10.22 40.46
N SER A 37 24.71 10.85 39.91
CA SER A 37 24.54 11.89 38.87
C SER A 37 24.33 11.35 37.46
N LYS A 38 24.84 10.15 37.14
CA LYS A 38 24.67 9.56 35.80
C LYS A 38 23.31 8.88 35.66
N ASP A 39 22.84 8.22 36.71
CA ASP A 39 21.56 7.50 36.67
C ASP A 39 20.36 8.47 36.62
N GLU A 40 20.40 9.61 37.33
CA GLU A 40 19.37 10.66 37.23
C GLU A 40 19.35 11.34 35.85
N GLN A 41 20.51 11.60 35.25
CA GLN A 41 20.59 12.15 33.88
C GLN A 41 20.09 11.15 32.83
N THR A 42 20.34 9.86 33.03
CA THR A 42 19.88 8.79 32.13
C THR A 42 18.37 8.58 32.27
N GLN A 43 17.82 8.62 33.48
CA GLN A 43 16.36 8.55 33.70
C GLN A 43 15.62 9.79 33.17
N ALA A 44 16.17 10.99 33.32
CA ALA A 44 15.58 12.22 32.80
C ALA A 44 15.56 12.25 31.27
N THR A 45 16.65 11.83 30.62
CA THR A 45 16.71 11.73 29.15
C THR A 45 15.76 10.66 28.61
N GLN A 46 15.68 9.50 29.26
CA GLN A 46 14.78 8.42 28.85
C GLN A 46 13.30 8.77 29.05
N SER A 47 12.95 9.47 30.13
CA SER A 47 11.57 9.96 30.35
C SER A 47 11.14 11.01 29.32
N THR A 48 12.06 11.90 28.91
CA THR A 48 11.80 12.92 27.88
C THR A 48 11.61 12.26 26.51
N GLN A 49 12.46 11.29 26.17
CA GLN A 49 12.39 10.56 24.90
C GLN A 49 11.13 9.69 24.79
N ASN A 50 10.68 9.09 25.90
CA ASN A 50 9.39 8.38 25.98
C ASN A 50 8.18 9.32 25.80
N SER A 51 8.31 10.59 26.20
CA SER A 51 7.24 11.59 25.98
C SER A 51 7.13 12.01 24.51
N GLU A 52 8.25 12.14 23.79
CA GLU A 52 8.28 12.52 22.38
C GLU A 52 7.75 11.40 21.47
N THR A 53 8.11 10.15 21.77
CA THR A 53 7.60 8.98 21.04
C THR A 53 6.10 8.83 21.21
N LEU A 54 5.58 9.00 22.43
CA LEU A 54 4.14 9.01 22.70
C LEU A 54 3.43 10.13 21.91
N ALA A 55 4.02 11.32 21.83
CA ALA A 55 3.46 12.42 21.04
C ALA A 55 3.42 12.10 19.53
N ALA A 56 4.48 11.47 19.00
CA ALA A 56 4.53 11.03 17.61
C ALA A 56 3.48 9.95 17.30
N VAL A 57 3.29 8.98 18.19
CA VAL A 57 2.26 7.93 18.11
C VAL A 57 0.86 8.56 18.08
N ASN A 58 0.55 9.45 19.02
CA ASN A 58 -0.75 10.13 19.09
C ASN A 58 -1.02 10.97 17.84
N LYS A 59 -0.01 11.65 17.31
CA LYS A 59 -0.13 12.38 16.05
C LYS A 59 -0.42 11.45 14.87
N ALA A 60 0.27 10.31 14.79
CA ALA A 60 0.04 9.32 13.75
C ALA A 60 -1.40 8.78 13.78
N ILE A 61 -1.93 8.51 14.98
CA ILE A 61 -3.34 8.12 15.18
C ILE A 61 -4.28 9.20 14.65
N ALA A 62 -4.07 10.46 15.05
CA ALA A 62 -4.92 11.58 14.63
C ALA A 62 -4.94 11.76 13.10
N ASP A 63 -3.78 11.66 12.45
CA ASP A 63 -3.68 11.77 11.00
C ASP A 63 -4.34 10.58 10.28
N LEU A 64 -4.20 9.36 10.80
CA LEU A 64 -4.90 8.19 10.27
C LEU A 64 -6.42 8.30 10.43
N GLU A 65 -6.91 8.77 11.57
CA GLU A 65 -8.34 8.99 11.82
C GLU A 65 -8.91 10.09 10.90
N LYS A 66 -8.16 11.17 10.66
CA LYS A 66 -8.53 12.20 9.68
C LYS A 66 -8.59 11.64 8.25
N LYS A 67 -7.68 10.74 7.90
CA LYS A 67 -7.68 10.08 6.59
C LYS A 67 -8.87 9.11 6.46
N ARG A 68 -9.14 8.33 7.52
CA ARG A 68 -10.30 7.44 7.62
C ARG A 68 -11.61 8.18 7.41
N THR A 69 -11.82 9.30 8.10
CA THR A 69 -13.06 10.10 7.95
C THR A 69 -13.20 10.67 6.54
N THR A 70 -12.11 11.09 5.91
CA THR A 70 -12.12 11.59 4.53
C THR A 70 -12.55 10.50 3.54
N ILE A 71 -11.93 9.32 3.62
CA ILE A 71 -12.23 8.18 2.75
C ILE A 71 -13.63 7.63 3.01
N SER A 72 -14.07 7.59 4.27
CA SER A 72 -15.43 7.17 4.63
C SER A 72 -16.48 8.05 3.98
N ARG A 73 -16.28 9.39 4.00
CA ARG A 73 -17.19 10.34 3.35
C ARG A 73 -17.18 10.19 1.82
N GLU A 74 -16.03 9.89 1.23
CA GLU A 74 -15.94 9.61 -0.21
C GLU A 74 -16.66 8.31 -0.58
N LEU A 75 -16.51 7.26 0.23
CA LEU A 75 -17.21 5.98 0.07
C LEU A 75 -18.72 6.16 0.19
N GLU A 76 -19.18 6.95 1.15
CA GLU A 76 -20.59 7.28 1.33
C GLU A 76 -21.15 8.00 0.11
N ARG A 77 -20.45 9.00 -0.44
CA ARG A 77 -20.84 9.65 -1.71
C ARG A 77 -20.94 8.68 -2.88
N VAL A 78 -20.02 7.72 -2.98
CA VAL A 78 -20.05 6.69 -4.03
C VAL A 78 -21.24 5.73 -3.84
N ARG A 79 -21.61 5.43 -2.59
CA ARG A 79 -22.76 4.59 -2.24
C ARG A 79 -24.10 5.30 -2.40
N GLU A 80 -24.14 6.61 -2.17
CA GLU A 80 -25.31 7.46 -2.41
C GLU A 80 -25.58 7.64 -3.92
N ASP A 81 -24.56 7.46 -4.77
CA ASP A 81 -24.69 7.47 -6.24
C ASP A 81 -25.43 6.23 -6.80
N LYS A 82 -26.17 5.49 -5.95
CA LYS A 82 -27.17 4.46 -6.35
C LYS A 82 -28.17 5.02 -7.37
N ASN A 83 -28.50 6.31 -7.24
CA ASN A 83 -29.40 7.02 -8.16
C ASN A 83 -28.93 7.00 -9.62
N ALA A 84 -27.62 6.87 -9.91
CA ALA A 84 -27.15 6.83 -11.29
C ALA A 84 -27.58 5.55 -12.03
N LYS A 85 -27.66 4.41 -11.35
CA LYS A 85 -28.15 3.17 -11.97
C LYS A 85 -29.65 3.27 -12.20
N ASP A 86 -30.38 3.69 -11.18
CA ASP A 86 -31.84 3.73 -11.19
C ASP A 86 -32.35 4.76 -12.22
N GLN A 87 -31.72 5.93 -12.32
CA GLN A 87 -31.99 6.90 -13.38
C GLN A 87 -31.76 6.33 -14.77
N ALA A 88 -30.68 5.56 -14.96
CA ALA A 88 -30.39 4.96 -16.26
C ALA A 88 -31.42 3.87 -16.62
N GLU A 89 -31.88 3.09 -15.64
CA GLU A 89 -32.91 2.07 -15.83
C GLU A 89 -34.27 2.70 -16.14
N LEU A 90 -34.64 3.78 -15.44
CA LEU A 90 -35.86 4.55 -15.72
C LEU A 90 -35.89 5.12 -17.14
N ILE A 91 -34.78 5.74 -17.58
CA ILE A 91 -34.67 6.32 -18.93
C ILE A 91 -34.75 5.24 -20.00
N LEU A 92 -34.00 4.14 -19.86
CA LEU A 92 -34.03 3.07 -20.85
C LEU A 92 -35.39 2.36 -20.88
N GLY A 93 -36.04 2.18 -19.72
CA GLY A 93 -37.36 1.58 -19.60
C GLY A 93 -38.47 2.45 -20.21
N SER A 94 -38.28 3.76 -20.29
CA SER A 94 -39.24 4.71 -20.87
C SER A 94 -38.85 5.18 -22.28
N LEU A 95 -37.78 4.63 -22.86
CA LEU A 95 -37.16 5.15 -24.09
C LEU A 95 -38.13 5.24 -25.29
N TYR A 96 -39.10 4.33 -25.36
CA TYR A 96 -40.12 4.31 -26.42
C TYR A 96 -41.10 5.49 -26.34
N MET A 97 -41.32 6.05 -25.15
CA MET A 97 -42.21 7.20 -24.93
C MET A 97 -41.52 8.54 -25.16
N ILE A 98 -40.18 8.57 -25.12
CA ILE A 98 -39.41 9.80 -25.29
C ILE A 98 -39.45 10.23 -26.77
N PRO A 99 -39.84 11.48 -27.09
CA PRO A 99 -39.81 12.02 -28.45
C PRO A 99 -38.40 12.05 -29.06
N GLU A 100 -38.30 11.98 -30.38
CA GLU A 100 -37.02 12.03 -31.11
C GLU A 100 -36.47 13.47 -31.28
N ASP A 101 -37.14 14.48 -30.74
CA ASP A 101 -36.77 15.89 -30.88
C ASP A 101 -35.36 16.17 -30.31
N PRO A 102 -34.37 16.50 -31.16
CA PRO A 102 -32.99 16.72 -30.72
C PRO A 102 -32.81 17.98 -29.86
N ASP A 103 -33.77 18.90 -29.81
CA ASP A 103 -33.71 20.08 -28.95
C ASP A 103 -34.49 19.90 -27.62
N MET A 104 -35.06 18.71 -27.37
CA MET A 104 -35.75 18.37 -26.12
C MET A 104 -34.78 17.89 -25.03
N TYR A 105 -34.54 18.72 -24.01
CA TYR A 105 -33.63 18.40 -22.90
C TYR A 105 -34.33 18.10 -21.57
N VAL A 106 -35.66 18.12 -21.54
CA VAL A 106 -36.46 17.67 -20.39
C VAL A 106 -37.31 16.52 -20.88
N ILE A 107 -37.18 15.36 -20.26
CA ILE A 107 -37.91 14.14 -20.61
C ILE A 107 -38.77 13.71 -19.44
N ASP A 108 -40.01 13.32 -19.73
CA ASP A 108 -40.88 12.63 -18.77
C ASP A 108 -40.62 11.13 -18.87
N VAL A 109 -40.26 10.50 -17.75
CA VAL A 109 -40.03 9.05 -17.66
C VAL A 109 -40.90 8.46 -16.57
N MET A 110 -41.50 7.31 -16.83
CA MET A 110 -42.37 6.65 -15.86
C MET A 110 -41.54 5.83 -14.88
N ASP A 111 -41.76 6.03 -13.60
CA ASP A 111 -41.24 5.17 -12.56
C ASP A 111 -42.17 3.98 -12.37
N TYR A 112 -41.75 2.82 -12.89
CA TYR A 112 -42.52 1.58 -12.81
C TYR A 112 -42.76 1.09 -11.37
N ALA A 113 -41.99 1.57 -10.39
CA ALA A 113 -42.17 1.18 -8.99
C ALA A 113 -43.31 1.97 -8.32
N THR A 114 -43.50 3.23 -8.71
CA THR A 114 -44.49 4.14 -8.11
C THR A 114 -45.69 4.40 -9.02
N GLY A 115 -45.55 4.18 -10.34
CA GLY A 115 -46.53 4.51 -11.37
C GLY A 115 -46.56 6.00 -11.74
N GLU A 116 -45.68 6.83 -11.17
CA GLU A 116 -45.64 8.27 -11.40
C GLU A 116 -44.66 8.66 -12.51
N ASN A 117 -44.94 9.77 -13.20
CA ASN A 117 -44.01 10.34 -14.17
C ASN A 117 -43.02 11.27 -13.47
N VAL A 118 -41.73 11.03 -13.70
CA VAL A 118 -40.61 11.82 -13.18
C VAL A 118 -39.97 12.60 -14.32
N GLN A 119 -39.78 13.90 -14.13
CA GLN A 119 -39.04 14.73 -15.08
C GLN A 119 -37.53 14.61 -14.88
N ILE A 120 -36.83 14.23 -15.94
CA ILE A 120 -35.37 14.18 -15.97
C ILE A 120 -34.85 15.23 -16.97
N ARG A 121 -33.92 16.06 -16.49
CA ARG A 121 -33.19 17.00 -17.35
C ARG A 121 -31.93 16.36 -17.90
N LEU A 122 -31.83 16.32 -19.22
CA LEU A 122 -30.66 15.88 -19.97
C LEU A 122 -29.57 16.97 -19.96
N PRO A 123 -28.27 16.59 -20.03
CA PRO A 123 -27.18 17.53 -20.10
C PRO A 123 -27.15 18.22 -21.48
N GLU A 124 -27.16 19.55 -21.47
CA GLU A 124 -27.03 20.36 -22.69
C GLU A 124 -25.57 20.36 -23.19
N PRO A 125 -25.32 20.11 -24.49
CA PRO A 125 -23.98 20.14 -25.04
C PRO A 125 -23.43 21.56 -25.11
N LYS A 126 -22.14 21.74 -24.85
CA LYS A 126 -21.48 23.06 -24.91
C LYS A 126 -21.39 23.63 -26.33
N THR A 127 -21.44 22.77 -27.35
CA THR A 127 -21.39 23.14 -28.77
C THR A 127 -22.29 22.19 -29.54
N LYS A 128 -23.22 22.69 -30.36
CA LYS A 128 -24.05 21.85 -31.24
C LYS A 128 -23.18 21.28 -32.37
N LYS A 129 -23.14 19.96 -32.54
CA LYS A 129 -22.54 19.35 -33.74
C LYS A 129 -23.46 19.63 -34.94
N ASN A 130 -22.92 20.24 -35.98
CA ASN A 130 -23.64 20.51 -37.24
C ASN A 130 -24.96 21.30 -37.05
N GLY A 131 -25.08 22.09 -35.98
CA GLY A 131 -26.30 22.86 -35.66
C GLY A 131 -27.47 22.05 -35.11
N ARG A 132 -27.36 20.72 -34.99
CA ARG A 132 -28.40 19.86 -34.40
C ARG A 132 -28.20 19.73 -32.88
N GLY A 133 -29.31 19.72 -32.13
CA GLY A 133 -29.29 19.38 -30.72
C GLY A 133 -28.91 17.91 -30.46
N GLU A 134 -28.64 17.59 -29.20
CA GLU A 134 -28.26 16.25 -28.72
C GLU A 134 -29.23 15.75 -27.62
N GLY A 135 -30.46 16.26 -27.64
CA GLY A 135 -31.56 15.91 -26.75
C GLY A 135 -32.43 14.77 -27.29
N GLY A 136 -33.69 14.71 -26.84
CA GLY A 136 -34.67 13.72 -27.26
C GLY A 136 -34.26 12.29 -26.91
N ARG A 137 -34.78 11.33 -27.66
CA ARG A 137 -34.55 9.89 -27.44
C ARG A 137 -33.07 9.50 -27.54
N GLU A 138 -32.34 10.04 -28.52
CA GLU A 138 -30.92 9.73 -28.72
C GLU A 138 -30.07 10.30 -27.56
N GLY A 139 -30.33 11.55 -27.17
CA GLY A 139 -29.72 12.19 -26.01
C GLY A 139 -30.01 11.48 -24.69
N ALA A 140 -31.26 11.07 -24.49
CA ALA A 140 -31.70 10.31 -23.32
C ALA A 140 -30.96 8.96 -23.23
N LYS A 141 -30.85 8.24 -24.34
CA LYS A 141 -30.09 6.98 -24.41
C LYS A 141 -28.62 7.19 -24.05
N ALA A 142 -27.97 8.18 -24.66
CA ALA A 142 -26.57 8.50 -24.38
C ALA A 142 -26.35 8.89 -22.91
N PHE A 143 -27.29 9.66 -22.33
CA PHE A 143 -27.25 10.04 -20.93
C PHE A 143 -27.40 8.84 -19.99
N ALA A 144 -28.33 7.93 -20.29
CA ALA A 144 -28.51 6.68 -19.53
C ALA A 144 -27.25 5.79 -19.59
N GLU A 145 -26.63 5.64 -20.76
CA GLU A 145 -25.37 4.89 -20.91
C GLU A 145 -24.23 5.52 -20.08
N ALA A 146 -24.13 6.85 -20.07
CA ALA A 146 -23.16 7.57 -19.24
C ALA A 146 -23.37 7.32 -17.74
N ARG A 147 -24.64 7.34 -17.29
CA ARG A 147 -25.03 7.05 -15.91
C ARG A 147 -24.75 5.59 -15.51
N PHE A 148 -25.00 4.62 -16.38
CA PHE A 148 -24.57 3.23 -16.16
C PHE A 148 -23.05 3.10 -16.06
N LYS A 149 -22.31 3.81 -16.90
CA LYS A 149 -20.84 3.81 -16.86
C LYS A 149 -20.32 4.42 -15.57
N GLN A 150 -20.95 5.50 -15.09
CA GLN A 150 -20.69 6.12 -13.80
C GLN A 150 -20.95 5.11 -12.67
N SER A 151 -22.12 4.45 -12.63
CA SER A 151 -22.45 3.45 -11.62
C SER A 151 -21.44 2.28 -11.60
N LYS A 152 -21.08 1.74 -12.78
CA LYS A 152 -20.05 0.68 -12.88
C LYS A 152 -18.69 1.14 -12.37
N LYS A 153 -18.30 2.39 -12.64
CA LYS A 153 -17.05 2.98 -12.11
C LYS A 153 -17.14 3.20 -10.61
N GLY A 154 -18.29 3.65 -10.11
CA GLY A 154 -18.61 3.81 -8.69
C GLY A 154 -18.44 2.48 -7.94
N LYS A 155 -19.08 1.40 -8.38
CA LYS A 155 -18.94 0.07 -7.77
C LYS A 155 -17.50 -0.45 -7.71
N ARG A 156 -16.69 -0.20 -8.75
CA ARG A 156 -15.27 -0.55 -8.74
C ARG A 156 -14.47 0.33 -7.77
N GLY A 157 -14.78 1.61 -7.72
CA GLY A 157 -14.18 2.55 -6.77
C GLY A 157 -14.56 2.24 -5.33
N GLU A 158 -15.80 1.82 -5.09
CA GLU A 158 -16.34 1.42 -3.79
C GLU A 158 -15.46 0.34 -3.15
N GLY A 159 -15.20 -0.76 -3.87
CA GLY A 159 -14.34 -1.84 -3.36
C GLY A 159 -12.91 -1.37 -3.05
N VAL A 160 -12.35 -0.48 -3.87
CA VAL A 160 -11.02 0.10 -3.61
C VAL A 160 -11.01 0.98 -2.35
N LEU A 161 -12.05 1.79 -2.15
CA LEU A 161 -12.20 2.65 -0.99
C LEU A 161 -12.45 1.82 0.29
N GLU A 162 -13.26 0.76 0.22
CA GLU A 162 -13.46 -0.19 1.31
C GLU A 162 -12.17 -0.87 1.72
N ASP A 163 -11.38 -1.36 0.76
CA ASP A 163 -10.11 -2.01 1.05
C ASP A 163 -9.10 -1.04 1.66
N LEU A 164 -9.09 0.21 1.20
CA LEU A 164 -8.26 1.27 1.79
C LEU A 164 -8.72 1.61 3.21
N LEU A 165 -10.02 1.66 3.48
CA LEU A 165 -10.57 1.90 4.80
C LEU A 165 -10.17 0.78 5.77
N LYS A 166 -10.32 -0.48 5.36
CA LYS A 166 -9.88 -1.65 6.15
C LYS A 166 -8.38 -1.60 6.46
N LYS A 167 -7.55 -1.16 5.51
CA LYS A 167 -6.11 -0.96 5.74
C LYS A 167 -5.86 0.10 6.81
N ILE A 168 -6.53 1.25 6.70
CA ILE A 168 -6.38 2.34 7.69
C ILE A 168 -6.87 1.89 9.07
N ASP A 169 -7.99 1.17 9.17
CA ASP A 169 -8.51 0.66 10.43
C ASP A 169 -7.53 -0.32 11.09
N ARG A 170 -6.93 -1.23 10.32
CA ARG A 170 -5.86 -2.11 10.82
C ARG A 170 -4.66 -1.32 11.30
N SER A 171 -4.23 -0.32 10.54
CA SER A 171 -3.11 0.55 10.93
C SER A 171 -3.38 1.31 12.22
N ILE A 172 -4.59 1.88 12.38
CA ILE A 172 -5.00 2.55 13.63
C ILE A 172 -4.94 1.55 14.79
N GLY A 173 -5.43 0.31 14.60
CA GLY A 173 -5.36 -0.74 15.61
C GLY A 173 -3.93 -1.04 16.06
N VAL A 174 -3.00 -1.22 15.11
CA VAL A 174 -1.58 -1.47 15.41
C VAL A 174 -0.95 -0.29 16.15
N VAL A 175 -1.21 0.95 15.71
CA VAL A 175 -0.63 2.16 16.32
C VAL A 175 -1.22 2.42 17.71
N LYS A 176 -2.51 2.15 17.94
CA LYS A 176 -3.10 2.21 19.29
C LYS A 176 -2.54 1.12 20.21
N GLY A 177 -2.24 -0.06 19.67
CA GLY A 177 -1.70 -1.19 20.42
C GLY A 177 -0.25 -1.05 20.88
N VAL A 178 0.48 -0.01 20.44
CA VAL A 178 1.83 0.30 20.96
C VAL A 178 1.81 1.36 22.06
N VAL A 179 0.64 1.91 22.39
CA VAL A 179 0.50 2.86 23.49
C VAL A 179 0.74 2.12 24.81
N GLY A 180 1.78 2.51 25.54
CA GLY A 180 2.21 1.83 26.78
C GLY A 180 3.38 0.85 26.60
N GLU A 181 3.86 0.66 25.37
CA GLU A 181 5.12 -0.05 25.11
C GLU A 181 6.30 0.87 25.45
N GLU A 182 7.23 0.37 26.25
CA GLU A 182 8.39 1.13 26.74
C GLU A 182 9.59 1.05 25.77
N ASP A 183 9.65 0.01 24.93
CA ASP A 183 10.71 -0.17 23.94
C ASP A 183 10.46 0.71 22.70
N GLU A 184 11.19 1.82 22.64
CA GLU A 184 11.12 2.79 21.55
C GLU A 184 11.42 2.18 20.16
N VAL A 185 12.34 1.23 20.06
CA VAL A 185 12.70 0.61 18.78
C VAL A 185 11.52 -0.20 18.25
N ILE A 186 10.85 -0.93 19.14
CA ILE A 186 9.64 -1.69 18.82
C ILE A 186 8.50 -0.75 18.42
N VAL A 187 8.27 0.31 19.20
CA VAL A 187 7.24 1.33 18.92
C VAL A 187 7.44 1.93 17.54
N LYS A 188 8.66 2.41 17.25
CA LYS A 188 8.99 3.03 15.95
C LYS A 188 8.78 2.08 14.79
N GLY A 189 9.31 0.86 14.90
CA GLY A 189 9.19 -0.15 13.84
C GLY A 189 7.73 -0.54 13.55
N ARG A 190 6.91 -0.71 14.59
CA ARG A 190 5.49 -1.07 14.42
C ARG A 190 4.67 0.08 13.83
N VAL A 191 4.91 1.32 14.27
CA VAL A 191 4.21 2.51 13.77
C VAL A 191 4.58 2.83 12.33
N GLU A 192 5.86 2.78 11.98
CA GLU A 192 6.32 3.01 10.61
C GLU A 192 5.76 1.97 9.64
N LYS A 193 5.80 0.69 10.03
CA LYS A 193 5.21 -0.39 9.24
C LYS A 193 3.71 -0.20 9.06
N ALA A 194 3.00 0.16 10.12
CA ALA A 194 1.55 0.39 10.08
C ALA A 194 1.17 1.62 9.24
N CYS A 195 1.96 2.70 9.28
CA CYS A 195 1.66 3.95 8.57
C CYS A 195 2.17 3.99 7.13
N ASN A 196 2.93 2.98 6.69
CA ASN A 196 3.60 2.97 5.39
C ASN A 196 2.64 3.27 4.23
N GLY A 197 2.93 4.35 3.49
CA GLY A 197 2.11 4.82 2.36
C GLY A 197 0.75 5.40 2.74
N LEU A 198 0.42 5.47 4.03
CA LEU A 198 -0.82 6.05 4.54
C LEU A 198 -0.60 7.47 5.08
N VAL A 199 0.36 7.65 6.00
CA VAL A 199 0.65 8.91 6.69
C VAL A 199 2.16 9.02 6.92
N LYS A 200 2.69 10.25 6.93
CA LYS A 200 4.09 10.50 7.29
C LYS A 200 4.19 10.66 8.81
N VAL A 201 4.97 9.79 9.45
CA VAL A 201 5.29 9.88 10.88
C VAL A 201 6.66 10.55 11.02
N LYS A 202 6.81 11.47 11.98
CA LYS A 202 8.07 12.14 12.29
C LYS A 202 8.39 11.89 13.76
N TRP A 203 9.56 11.33 14.02
CA TRP A 203 10.15 11.15 15.35
C TRP A 203 11.01 12.38 15.70
N GLY A 204 11.44 12.51 16.96
CA GLY A 204 12.12 13.66 17.59
C GLY A 204 13.02 14.58 16.74
N GLY A 205 13.19 15.82 17.22
CA GLY A 205 13.66 16.99 16.48
C GLY A 205 14.94 16.86 15.66
N GLU A 206 14.79 16.64 14.35
CA GLU A 206 15.59 17.33 13.33
C GLU A 206 14.80 18.54 12.84
N SER A 207 15.20 19.71 13.33
CA SER A 207 14.89 21.01 12.77
C SER A 207 15.61 21.16 11.42
N GLY A 208 14.87 20.96 10.34
CA GLY A 208 15.26 21.29 8.99
C GLY A 208 14.06 21.83 8.23
N GLY A 209 13.97 23.16 8.16
CA GLY A 209 13.16 23.89 7.18
C GLY A 209 11.65 23.87 7.40
N GLU A 210 11.18 24.85 8.16
CA GLU A 210 9.85 25.40 7.99
C GLU A 210 9.73 25.99 6.58
N GLU A 211 8.78 25.52 5.77
CA GLU A 211 8.17 26.40 4.76
C GLU A 211 6.76 25.95 4.36
N GLY A 212 5.79 26.76 4.77
CA GLY A 212 4.86 27.34 3.81
C GLY A 212 3.74 26.43 3.29
N ARG A 213 2.60 26.50 3.98
CA ARG A 213 1.28 26.37 3.33
C ARG A 213 1.19 27.37 2.15
N LYS A 214 1.35 26.91 0.91
CA LYS A 214 0.86 27.63 -0.28
C LYS A 214 -0.27 26.85 -0.96
N LYS A 215 -1.47 27.41 -0.85
CA LYS A 215 -2.56 27.19 -1.80
C LYS A 215 -2.08 27.70 -3.17
N GLY A 216 -2.29 26.92 -4.23
CA GLY A 216 -2.29 27.45 -5.59
C GLY A 216 -1.61 26.59 -6.64
N LYS A 217 -2.44 26.14 -7.59
CA LYS A 217 -2.15 25.87 -9.01
C LYS A 217 -1.20 24.71 -9.35
N LYS A 218 -1.77 23.76 -10.11
CA LYS A 218 -1.06 22.73 -10.88
C LYS A 218 0.08 23.39 -11.69
N PRO A 219 1.32 22.87 -11.62
CA PRO A 219 2.28 23.15 -12.66
C PRO A 219 2.37 21.96 -13.63
N HIS A 220 2.11 22.26 -14.90
CA HIS A 220 2.94 21.72 -15.97
C HIS A 220 4.40 22.14 -15.74
N ILE A 221 5.36 21.34 -16.22
CA ILE A 221 6.78 21.61 -16.60
C ILE A 221 7.54 20.30 -16.35
N ALA A 222 7.88 19.55 -17.40
CA ALA A 222 9.11 19.63 -18.20
C ALA A 222 10.32 18.95 -17.52
N ALA A 223 11.09 18.28 -18.36
CA ALA A 223 12.21 17.43 -18.03
C ALA A 223 13.28 18.17 -17.23
N ALA A 224 13.57 17.66 -16.03
CA ALA A 224 14.82 17.87 -15.34
C ALA A 224 15.22 16.50 -14.76
N GLU A 225 16.43 16.07 -15.11
CA GLU A 225 17.04 14.80 -14.75
C GLU A 225 16.92 14.53 -13.25
N LYS A 226 16.23 13.45 -12.89
CA LYS A 226 16.19 12.94 -11.52
C LYS A 226 17.10 11.73 -11.45
N VAL A 227 18.14 11.85 -10.62
CA VAL A 227 19.01 10.74 -10.20
C VAL A 227 18.13 9.59 -9.68
N ASP A 228 18.35 8.42 -10.26
CA ASP A 228 17.49 7.24 -10.25
C ASP A 228 17.55 6.47 -8.92
N GLN A 229 16.65 6.76 -7.98
CA GLN A 229 16.38 5.90 -6.81
C GLN A 229 15.60 4.61 -7.18
N GLY A 230 15.61 4.20 -8.45
CA GLY A 230 14.85 3.09 -9.00
C GLY A 230 15.62 1.77 -9.20
N GLN A 231 16.94 1.71 -8.94
CA GLN A 231 17.78 0.56 -9.31
C GLN A 231 18.17 -0.41 -8.18
N ASN A 232 17.61 -0.29 -6.97
CA ASN A 232 17.95 -1.23 -5.89
C ASN A 232 17.17 -2.56 -6.01
N TYR A 233 17.50 -3.36 -7.03
CA TYR A 233 17.02 -4.74 -7.20
C TYR A 233 17.80 -5.70 -6.30
N ARG A 234 17.25 -6.89 -6.02
CA ARG A 234 18.12 -8.00 -5.57
C ARG A 234 18.92 -8.44 -6.79
N LYS A 235 20.24 -8.46 -6.66
CA LYS A 235 21.16 -8.88 -7.72
C LYS A 235 21.83 -10.17 -7.25
N TYR A 236 21.66 -11.22 -8.03
CA TYR A 236 22.33 -12.50 -7.84
C TYR A 236 23.22 -12.77 -9.05
N THR A 237 24.23 -13.61 -8.85
CA THR A 237 25.12 -14.12 -9.90
C THR A 237 24.93 -15.62 -10.00
N PHE A 238 25.18 -16.17 -11.20
CA PHE A 238 25.33 -17.59 -11.42
C PHE A 238 26.67 -17.82 -12.15
N PRO A 239 27.56 -18.68 -11.65
CA PRO A 239 27.53 -19.36 -10.33
C PRO A 239 27.40 -18.37 -9.15
N LEU A 240 26.85 -18.83 -8.04
CA LEU A 240 26.61 -17.99 -6.85
C LEU A 240 27.94 -17.46 -6.31
N GLU A 241 27.94 -16.24 -5.76
CA GLU A 241 29.09 -15.53 -5.18
C GLU A 241 30.25 -15.19 -6.14
N ALA A 242 30.19 -15.57 -7.42
CA ALA A 242 31.16 -15.12 -8.41
C ALA A 242 31.13 -13.57 -8.52
N PRO A 243 32.29 -12.88 -8.54
CA PRO A 243 32.36 -11.45 -8.84
C PRO A 243 31.58 -11.15 -10.12
N VAL A 244 30.86 -10.03 -10.21
CA VAL A 244 30.00 -9.72 -11.39
C VAL A 244 30.78 -9.77 -12.72
N GLU A 245 32.07 -9.47 -12.67
CA GLU A 245 32.99 -9.48 -13.80
C GLU A 245 33.36 -10.91 -14.26
N GLU A 246 33.28 -11.88 -13.35
CA GLU A 246 33.59 -13.31 -13.55
C GLU A 246 32.33 -14.18 -13.66
N ALA A 247 31.21 -13.72 -13.09
CA ALA A 247 29.92 -14.39 -13.15
C ALA A 247 29.46 -14.52 -14.61
N THR A 248 29.03 -15.73 -14.96
CA THR A 248 28.57 -16.02 -16.32
C THR A 248 27.22 -15.37 -16.58
N HIS A 249 26.36 -15.31 -15.54
CA HIS A 249 25.02 -14.70 -15.64
C HIS A 249 24.67 -13.83 -14.41
N THR A 250 24.02 -12.70 -14.67
CA THR A 250 23.45 -11.83 -13.61
C THR A 250 21.93 -11.99 -13.59
N ILE A 251 21.36 -12.18 -12.41
CA ILE A 251 19.91 -12.33 -12.20
C ILE A 251 19.41 -11.16 -11.36
N LEU A 252 18.41 -10.45 -11.85
CA LEU A 252 17.78 -9.33 -11.16
C LEU A 252 16.39 -9.75 -10.67
N VAL A 253 16.09 -9.53 -9.39
CA VAL A 253 14.79 -9.86 -8.78
C VAL A 253 14.18 -8.60 -8.17
N GLY A 254 12.94 -8.30 -8.56
CA GLY A 254 12.19 -7.17 -8.02
C GLY A 254 11.72 -7.40 -6.59
N ARG A 255 11.83 -6.38 -5.74
CA ARG A 255 11.39 -6.45 -4.33
C ARG A 255 9.98 -5.91 -4.10
N ASN A 256 9.45 -5.12 -5.03
CA ASN A 256 8.14 -4.49 -4.94
C ASN A 256 7.58 -4.12 -6.33
N ARG A 257 6.31 -3.71 -6.39
CA ARG A 257 5.61 -3.35 -7.64
C ARG A 257 6.30 -2.28 -8.50
N ARG A 258 6.98 -1.30 -7.89
CA ARG A 258 7.70 -0.24 -8.62
C ARG A 258 8.97 -0.78 -9.27
N GLN A 259 9.67 -1.68 -8.58
CA GLN A 259 10.83 -2.36 -9.13
C GLN A 259 10.44 -3.39 -10.19
N ASN A 260 9.36 -4.15 -9.98
CA ASN A 260 8.82 -5.07 -10.97
C ASN A 260 8.47 -4.34 -12.28
N GLU A 261 7.81 -3.18 -12.17
CA GLU A 261 7.53 -2.30 -13.31
C GLU A 261 8.81 -1.91 -14.06
N ASN A 262 9.83 -1.43 -13.34
CA ASN A 262 11.10 -1.01 -13.95
C ASN A 262 11.82 -2.21 -14.59
N LEU A 263 11.90 -3.36 -13.92
CA LEU A 263 12.50 -4.57 -14.46
C LEU A 263 11.85 -5.03 -15.76
N SER A 264 10.52 -4.98 -15.82
CA SER A 264 9.75 -5.46 -16.96
C SER A 264 9.89 -4.58 -18.19
N PHE A 265 9.92 -3.25 -17.99
CA PHE A 265 9.73 -2.30 -19.08
C PHE A 265 10.95 -1.43 -19.38
N ARG A 266 11.96 -1.43 -18.52
CA ARG A 266 13.15 -0.56 -18.67
C ARG A 266 14.47 -1.29 -18.50
N ALA A 267 14.57 -2.20 -17.53
CA ALA A 267 15.85 -2.84 -17.23
C ALA A 267 16.22 -3.91 -18.27
N GLY A 268 15.25 -4.66 -18.79
CA GLY A 268 15.48 -5.73 -19.77
C GLY A 268 15.99 -5.22 -21.12
N LYS A 269 16.96 -5.92 -21.70
CA LYS A 269 17.49 -5.70 -23.05
C LYS A 269 17.17 -6.89 -23.95
N ASN A 270 17.36 -6.74 -25.26
CA ASN A 270 17.23 -7.85 -26.20
C ASN A 270 18.21 -8.97 -25.85
N GLY A 271 17.71 -10.21 -25.81
CA GLY A 271 18.48 -11.40 -25.41
C GLY A 271 18.38 -11.74 -23.93
N ASP A 272 17.92 -10.81 -23.07
CA ASP A 272 17.60 -11.14 -21.68
C ASP A 272 16.33 -12.01 -21.63
N ILE A 273 16.17 -12.76 -20.53
CA ILE A 273 14.96 -13.54 -20.26
C ILE A 273 14.25 -12.97 -19.04
N TRP A 274 12.99 -12.60 -19.22
CA TRP A 274 12.07 -12.22 -18.15
C TRP A 274 11.28 -13.44 -17.66
N MET A 275 11.10 -13.55 -16.35
CA MET A 275 10.43 -14.66 -15.71
C MET A 275 9.45 -14.20 -14.62
N HIS A 276 8.34 -14.93 -14.48
CA HIS A 276 7.34 -14.71 -13.44
C HIS A 276 6.54 -15.99 -13.16
N ALA A 277 6.10 -16.16 -11.92
CA ALA A 277 5.24 -17.28 -11.51
C ALA A 277 3.89 -17.25 -12.24
N ARG A 278 3.47 -18.38 -12.82
CA ARG A 278 2.24 -18.44 -13.60
C ARG A 278 1.03 -18.57 -12.67
N GLY A 279 0.00 -17.77 -12.90
CA GLY A 279 -1.27 -17.87 -12.18
C GLY A 279 -1.22 -17.43 -10.71
N ALA A 280 -0.06 -17.01 -10.20
CA ALA A 280 0.12 -16.49 -8.87
C ALA A 280 0.98 -15.23 -8.91
N PRO A 281 0.78 -14.28 -7.99
CA PRO A 281 1.48 -13.02 -8.09
C PRO A 281 2.83 -13.11 -7.32
N GLY A 282 3.83 -12.37 -7.80
CA GLY A 282 5.22 -12.57 -7.35
C GLY A 282 6.20 -11.51 -7.87
N ALA A 283 7.48 -11.74 -7.59
CA ALA A 283 8.56 -10.92 -8.12
C ALA A 283 8.75 -11.13 -9.61
N HIS A 284 9.14 -10.05 -10.30
CA HIS A 284 9.59 -10.15 -11.68
C HIS A 284 11.09 -10.40 -11.67
N VAL A 285 11.54 -11.40 -12.42
CA VAL A 285 12.94 -11.82 -12.49
C VAL A 285 13.46 -11.61 -13.90
N VAL A 286 14.68 -11.09 -14.03
CA VAL A 286 15.34 -10.91 -15.33
C VAL A 286 16.72 -11.54 -15.28
N VAL A 287 16.98 -12.50 -16.17
CA VAL A 287 18.31 -13.09 -16.38
C VAL A 287 18.99 -12.32 -17.51
N LYS A 288 20.17 -11.75 -17.19
CA LYS A 288 20.95 -10.94 -18.12
C LYS A 288 21.80 -11.81 -19.04
N ALA A 289 21.60 -11.67 -20.33
CA ALA A 289 22.48 -12.26 -21.33
C ALA A 289 23.67 -11.31 -21.57
N ARG A 290 24.85 -11.66 -21.06
CA ARG A 290 26.09 -10.90 -21.24
C ARG A 290 26.58 -11.02 -22.70
N ASN A 291 25.93 -10.29 -23.60
CA ASN A 291 26.25 -10.19 -25.03
C ASN A 291 26.18 -11.51 -25.85
N ARG A 292 25.60 -12.58 -25.30
CA ARG A 292 25.28 -13.80 -26.05
C ARG A 292 23.84 -13.68 -26.56
N ARG A 293 23.64 -13.80 -27.87
CA ARG A 293 22.32 -13.82 -28.50
C ARG A 293 21.67 -15.18 -28.22
N ILE A 294 21.10 -15.34 -27.02
CA ILE A 294 20.51 -16.61 -26.61
C ILE A 294 19.04 -16.60 -27.01
N ALA A 295 18.77 -17.12 -28.19
CA ALA A 295 17.43 -17.60 -28.49
C ALA A 295 17.23 -18.87 -27.67
N TRP A 296 16.24 -18.88 -26.79
CA TRP A 296 15.67 -20.12 -26.29
C TRP A 296 15.13 -20.88 -27.50
N LYS A 297 15.98 -21.71 -28.10
CA LYS A 297 15.58 -22.79 -28.98
C LYS A 297 15.94 -24.08 -28.27
N GLU A 298 15.11 -25.10 -28.45
CA GLU A 298 15.35 -26.44 -27.94
C GLU A 298 16.82 -26.84 -28.11
N GLY A 299 17.46 -27.28 -27.02
CA GLY A 299 18.89 -27.60 -27.00
C GLY A 299 19.78 -26.64 -26.19
N VAL A 300 19.21 -25.79 -25.33
CA VAL A 300 20.05 -25.01 -24.41
C VAL A 300 20.63 -25.94 -23.33
N GLU A 301 21.89 -26.32 -23.51
CA GLU A 301 22.66 -27.15 -22.60
C GLU A 301 23.73 -26.34 -21.86
N GLY A 302 24.24 -26.89 -20.76
CA GLY A 302 25.30 -26.29 -19.94
C GLY A 302 24.82 -25.14 -19.05
N GLU A 303 25.76 -24.26 -18.68
CA GLU A 303 25.62 -23.28 -17.60
C GLU A 303 24.42 -22.31 -17.74
N TRP A 304 23.94 -22.06 -18.97
CA TRP A 304 22.76 -21.20 -19.17
C TRP A 304 21.48 -21.86 -18.68
N ARG A 305 21.33 -23.18 -18.89
CA ARG A 305 20.19 -23.93 -18.38
C ARG A 305 20.16 -23.87 -16.86
N ASP A 306 21.31 -24.02 -16.23
CA ASP A 306 21.42 -23.98 -14.77
C ASP A 306 21.14 -22.58 -14.22
N ALA A 307 21.61 -21.53 -14.89
CA ALA A 307 21.28 -20.14 -14.55
C ALA A 307 19.78 -19.84 -14.68
N LEU A 308 19.13 -20.34 -15.73
CA LEU A 308 17.67 -20.22 -15.90
C LEU A 308 16.91 -21.01 -14.83
N GLN A 309 17.36 -22.22 -14.51
CA GLN A 309 16.75 -23.03 -13.46
C GLN A 309 16.90 -22.35 -12.10
N PHE A 310 18.06 -21.78 -11.80
CA PHE A 310 18.29 -21.00 -10.59
C PHE A 310 17.39 -19.76 -10.53
N ALA A 311 17.25 -19.03 -11.64
CA ALA A 311 16.32 -17.90 -11.74
C ALA A 311 14.84 -18.31 -11.58
N ALA A 312 14.46 -19.49 -12.09
CA ALA A 312 13.13 -20.06 -11.90
C ALA A 312 12.85 -20.39 -10.43
N ASN A 313 13.81 -21.00 -9.75
CA ASN A 313 13.73 -21.29 -8.32
C ASN A 313 13.56 -19.99 -7.51
N LEU A 314 14.31 -18.94 -7.86
CA LEU A 314 14.13 -17.61 -7.26
C LEU A 314 12.75 -17.01 -7.56
N ALA A 315 12.24 -17.11 -8.80
CA ALA A 315 10.91 -16.62 -9.16
C ALA A 315 9.80 -17.34 -8.36
N ALA A 316 9.92 -18.66 -8.18
CA ALA A 316 9.04 -19.45 -7.33
C ALA A 316 9.12 -18.99 -5.86
N PHE A 317 10.34 -18.87 -5.31
CA PHE A 317 10.58 -18.48 -3.92
C PHE A 317 10.09 -17.07 -3.59
N TYR A 318 10.20 -16.12 -4.53
CA TYR A 318 9.72 -14.75 -4.41
C TYR A 318 8.26 -14.55 -4.89
N SER A 319 7.48 -15.63 -4.97
CA SER A 319 6.05 -15.62 -5.27
C SER A 319 5.22 -16.23 -4.13
N ASP A 320 3.91 -16.28 -4.31
CA ASP A 320 3.01 -17.06 -3.44
C ASP A 320 3.16 -18.58 -3.57
N LEU A 321 3.75 -19.07 -4.66
CA LEU A 321 3.98 -20.50 -4.88
C LEU A 321 5.19 -21.05 -4.13
N ARG A 322 5.80 -20.26 -3.23
CA ARG A 322 7.00 -20.63 -2.46
C ARG A 322 6.87 -21.91 -1.61
N THR A 323 5.64 -22.32 -1.28
CA THR A 323 5.37 -23.55 -0.51
C THR A 323 5.13 -24.75 -1.42
N GLU A 324 4.98 -24.53 -2.73
CA GLU A 324 4.81 -25.61 -3.70
C GLU A 324 6.17 -26.19 -4.08
N ARG A 325 6.26 -27.52 -4.20
CA ARG A 325 7.52 -28.18 -4.62
C ARG A 325 7.90 -27.86 -6.07
N ARG A 326 6.93 -27.56 -6.93
CA ARG A 326 7.13 -27.25 -8.35
C ARG A 326 6.14 -26.19 -8.78
N ALA A 327 6.64 -24.99 -9.05
CA ALA A 327 5.86 -23.86 -9.52
C ALA A 327 6.09 -23.66 -11.03
N GLU A 328 5.03 -23.46 -11.81
CA GLU A 328 5.15 -23.08 -13.22
C GLU A 328 5.67 -21.65 -13.34
N ILE A 329 6.80 -21.46 -14.03
CA ILE A 329 7.40 -20.14 -14.27
C ILE A 329 7.37 -19.87 -15.78
N THR A 330 6.71 -18.78 -16.17
CA THR A 330 6.66 -18.33 -17.56
C THR A 330 7.96 -17.62 -17.93
N LEU A 331 8.49 -17.89 -19.13
CA LEU A 331 9.62 -17.20 -19.73
C LEU A 331 9.14 -16.33 -20.88
N ALA A 332 9.66 -15.11 -21.00
CA ALA A 332 9.45 -14.24 -22.14
C ALA A 332 10.69 -13.38 -22.39
N GLU A 333 10.93 -12.94 -23.64
CA GLU A 333 11.88 -11.85 -23.85
C GLU A 333 11.24 -10.53 -23.39
N PRO A 334 11.99 -9.59 -22.80
CA PRO A 334 11.46 -8.30 -22.36
C PRO A 334 10.67 -7.53 -23.42
N LYS A 335 11.03 -7.66 -24.71
CA LYS A 335 10.33 -7.02 -25.83
C LYS A 335 8.87 -7.50 -26.01
N HIS A 336 8.54 -8.70 -25.51
CA HIS A 336 7.20 -9.26 -25.55
C HIS A 336 6.39 -8.97 -24.27
N VAL A 337 7.00 -8.35 -23.25
CA VAL A 337 6.33 -7.94 -22.02
C VAL A 337 5.78 -6.53 -22.18
N VAL A 338 4.44 -6.39 -22.21
CA VAL A 338 3.77 -5.11 -22.42
C VAL A 338 2.94 -4.69 -21.22
N LYS A 339 2.91 -3.39 -20.94
CA LYS A 339 2.02 -2.81 -19.95
C LYS A 339 0.60 -2.65 -20.52
N PRO A 340 -0.43 -3.25 -19.94
CA PRO A 340 -1.81 -2.97 -20.34
C PRO A 340 -2.17 -1.51 -20.00
N ARG A 341 -2.89 -0.84 -20.92
CA ARG A 341 -3.25 0.56 -20.75
C ARG A 341 -4.14 0.74 -19.50
N GLY A 342 -3.69 1.60 -18.57
CA GLY A 342 -4.41 1.89 -17.33
C GLY A 342 -4.28 0.84 -16.23
N ALA A 343 -3.46 -0.20 -16.42
CA ALA A 343 -3.20 -1.20 -15.39
C ALA A 343 -2.28 -0.66 -14.27
N PRO A 344 -2.42 -1.18 -13.03
CA PRO A 344 -1.60 -0.77 -11.91
C PRO A 344 -0.11 -1.08 -12.13
N LEU A 345 0.76 -0.50 -11.30
CA LEU A 345 2.21 -0.76 -11.35
C LEU A 345 2.51 -2.25 -11.14
N GLY A 346 3.42 -2.79 -11.95
CA GLY A 346 3.80 -4.20 -11.95
C GLY A 346 2.88 -5.10 -12.77
N ALA A 347 1.75 -4.61 -13.28
CA ALA A 347 0.88 -5.41 -14.13
C ALA A 347 1.45 -5.55 -15.55
N VAL A 348 1.54 -6.80 -16.01
CA VAL A 348 2.10 -7.17 -17.32
C VAL A 348 1.10 -7.97 -18.13
N LYS A 349 1.19 -7.84 -19.46
CA LYS A 349 0.59 -8.75 -20.43
C LYS A 349 1.71 -9.22 -21.34
N LEU A 350 1.75 -10.52 -21.65
CA LEU A 350 2.69 -11.07 -22.61
C LEU A 350 2.06 -11.04 -24.02
N ARG A 351 2.82 -10.61 -25.02
CA ARG A 351 2.49 -10.81 -26.43
C ARG A 351 2.79 -12.23 -26.88
N GLU A 352 3.91 -12.75 -26.39
CA GLU A 352 4.44 -14.06 -26.74
C GLU A 352 5.21 -14.60 -25.53
N GLU A 353 4.99 -15.88 -25.24
CA GLU A 353 5.76 -16.63 -24.26
C GLU A 353 6.87 -17.37 -25.00
N VAL A 354 8.09 -17.31 -24.46
CA VAL A 354 9.24 -18.05 -24.99
C VAL A 354 9.17 -19.51 -24.54
N GLY A 355 8.64 -19.76 -23.34
CA GLY A 355 8.48 -21.09 -22.80
C GLY A 355 8.02 -21.09 -21.34
N MET A 356 8.06 -22.26 -20.72
CA MET A 356 7.77 -22.47 -19.32
C MET A 356 8.81 -23.41 -18.71
N ILE A 357 9.20 -23.15 -17.47
CA ILE A 357 10.09 -24.00 -16.67
C ILE A 357 9.47 -24.22 -15.28
N LEU A 358 9.75 -25.37 -14.67
CA LEU A 358 9.33 -25.64 -13.29
C LEU A 358 10.40 -25.13 -12.33
N GLY A 359 10.04 -24.16 -11.48
CA GLY A 359 10.88 -23.69 -10.39
C GLY A 359 10.63 -24.47 -9.10
N ASP A 360 11.69 -24.80 -8.37
CA ASP A 360 11.64 -25.41 -7.04
C ASP A 360 12.15 -24.39 -6.00
N PRO A 361 11.25 -23.78 -5.19
CA PRO A 361 11.64 -22.78 -4.21
C PRO A 361 12.52 -23.35 -3.07
N PHE A 362 12.53 -24.67 -2.87
CA PHE A 362 13.36 -25.34 -1.86
C PHE A 362 14.81 -25.52 -2.31
N GLN A 363 15.08 -25.39 -3.61
CA GLN A 363 16.44 -25.42 -4.17
C GLN A 363 17.12 -24.05 -4.19
N VAL A 364 16.50 -23.02 -3.60
CA VAL A 364 17.15 -21.71 -3.42
C VAL A 364 18.16 -21.82 -2.25
N PRO A 365 19.44 -21.44 -2.44
CA PRO A 365 20.44 -21.45 -1.37
C PRO A 365 20.05 -20.60 -0.16
N ASP A 366 20.47 -21.01 1.04
CA ASP A 366 20.11 -20.35 2.31
C ASP A 366 20.45 -18.85 2.32
N GLU A 367 21.59 -18.47 1.73
CA GLU A 367 22.00 -17.06 1.57
C GLU A 367 20.95 -16.22 0.83
N CYS A 368 20.36 -16.77 -0.24
CA CYS A 368 19.32 -16.12 -1.02
C CYS A 368 17.98 -16.08 -0.26
N ARG A 369 17.73 -17.06 0.63
CA ARG A 369 16.55 -17.10 1.50
C ARG A 369 16.66 -16.08 2.63
N ALA A 370 17.82 -15.97 3.27
CA ALA A 370 18.11 -14.99 4.32
C ALA A 370 17.90 -13.54 3.85
N ALA A 371 18.19 -13.24 2.58
CA ALA A 371 17.92 -11.92 1.97
C ALA A 371 16.43 -11.54 1.86
N ARG A 372 15.51 -12.49 2.07
CA ARG A 372 14.07 -12.22 2.25
C ARG A 372 13.72 -11.98 3.72
N GLU A 373 14.34 -12.70 4.64
CA GLU A 373 14.04 -12.67 6.07
C GLU A 373 14.68 -11.47 6.78
N GLY A 374 15.92 -11.11 6.44
CA GLY A 374 16.61 -9.91 6.93
C GLY A 374 16.12 -8.61 6.28
N GLY A 375 15.40 -8.68 5.16
CA GLY A 375 14.73 -7.55 4.53
C GLY A 375 13.27 -7.48 4.96
N GLY A 376 13.02 -6.98 6.17
CA GLY A 376 11.72 -7.00 6.84
C GLY A 376 10.49 -6.80 5.94
N GLY A 377 9.62 -7.81 5.96
CA GLY A 377 8.17 -7.66 5.77
C GLY A 377 7.64 -7.48 4.34
N GLY A 378 7.77 -8.50 3.50
CA GLY A 378 7.12 -8.57 2.18
C GLY A 378 6.15 -9.74 2.01
N GLY A 379 5.52 -10.21 3.10
CA GLY A 379 4.50 -11.26 3.06
C GLY A 379 3.21 -10.72 3.65
N GLU A 380 2.39 -10.09 2.81
CA GLU A 380 0.94 -9.89 2.95
C GLU A 380 0.49 -8.85 1.92
N GLU A 381 0.36 -9.22 0.65
CA GLU A 381 -0.58 -8.57 -0.29
C GLU A 381 -0.69 -9.32 -1.61
N PHE A 382 -1.23 -10.53 -1.55
CA PHE A 382 -1.71 -11.20 -2.76
C PHE A 382 -3.15 -11.67 -2.53
N GLY A 383 -4.04 -10.68 -2.50
CA GLY A 383 -5.47 -10.89 -2.60
C GLY A 383 -5.89 -10.98 -4.07
N PHE A 384 -5.65 -12.13 -4.72
CA PHE A 384 -6.49 -12.56 -5.83
C PHE A 384 -7.35 -13.72 -5.32
N SER A 385 -8.54 -13.39 -4.82
CA SER A 385 -9.53 -14.38 -4.43
C SER A 385 -9.92 -15.24 -5.64
N ASN A 386 -9.69 -16.54 -5.50
CA ASN A 386 -10.09 -17.63 -6.37
C ASN A 386 -11.42 -17.41 -7.10
N LEU A 387 -11.37 -17.40 -8.43
CA LEU A 387 -12.52 -17.70 -9.28
C LEU A 387 -12.22 -18.94 -10.11
N LYS A 388 -12.45 -20.13 -9.52
CA LYS A 388 -12.65 -21.36 -10.29
C LYS A 388 -13.74 -22.22 -9.64
N LYS A 389 -14.67 -22.63 -10.51
CA LYS A 389 -15.59 -23.78 -10.43
C LYS A 389 -16.85 -23.63 -9.57
N LYS A 390 -17.97 -23.32 -10.24
CA LYS A 390 -19.15 -24.20 -10.22
C LYS A 390 -19.66 -24.39 -11.65
N ARG A 391 -19.29 -25.53 -12.25
CA ARG A 391 -20.17 -26.24 -13.18
C ARG A 391 -21.07 -27.10 -12.32
N LYS A 392 -22.38 -26.95 -12.46
CA LYS A 392 -23.34 -28.05 -12.43
C LYS A 392 -24.24 -27.85 -13.63
#